data_AF-A0AAW4CK20-F1
#
_entry.id   AF-A0AAW4CK20-F1
#
_cell.length_a   1.000
_cell.length_b   1.000
_cell.length_c   1.000
_cell.angle_alpha   90.00
_cell.angle_beta   90.00
_cell.angle_gamma   90.00
#
_symmetry.space_group_name_H-M   'P 1'
#
loop_
_entity.id
_entity.type
_entity.pdbx_description
1 polymer ?
#
loop_
_entity_poly.entity_id
_entity_poly.type
_entity_poly.pdbx_seq_one_letter_code
_entity_poly.pdbx_strand_id
1 'polypeptide(L)'
;MQRVLVVEDSKVVQQVLRHLTAQYLDVVIDFAWSLAECATFVEKHDYTLALVDLTLPDAPHGEVAKYTLSKKIPTVVLTSKIDEYKRQQMLELGVVDYVIKDNRDSYHYAVKLVAQLLRNQGCKALIADDSLLSRSLMKQMLEKQLFDVTDAHDGQQALEILKANPDIKLLMTDYAMPSMDGFELVKAVRNFRGRDDLAIIGLSGAGKHGLSARFIKYGANDFLTKPFMNEEFHCRVLQTMEQLSLISDIKESAHRDHLTGLHNRRYFYQYAEKLLKSKNQKNTLALLDIDFFKNINDTLGHEGGDQALKQVGSLIRSTFSKFTVARVGGEEFAIILPEIELERGREYFEAFRKKMASYDFSISDKSIKITTSIGLADFQDTSLTQAMRVADKALYEAKNQGRNCVV
;
A
#
# COMPACT_ATOMS: atom_id res chain seq x y z
N MET A 1 12.11 11.89 -0.04
CA MET A 1 11.49 11.44 -1.31
C MET A 1 12.35 10.30 -1.82
N GLN A 2 11.78 9.14 -2.12
CA GLN A 2 12.57 8.00 -2.64
C GLN A 2 13.15 8.36 -4.01
N ARG A 3 14.37 7.90 -4.29
CA ARG A 3 15.08 8.17 -5.54
C ARG A 3 15.84 6.92 -5.98
N VAL A 4 15.73 6.57 -7.26
CA VAL A 4 16.39 5.41 -7.86
C VAL A 4 17.43 5.87 -8.88
N LEU A 5 18.61 5.27 -8.81
CA LEU A 5 19.65 5.46 -9.83
C LEU A 5 19.61 4.30 -10.81
N VAL A 6 19.51 4.57 -12.10
CA VAL A 6 19.64 3.57 -13.16
C VAL A 6 20.92 3.85 -13.92
N VAL A 7 21.84 2.88 -13.99
CA VAL A 7 23.10 3.02 -14.73
C VAL A 7 23.13 2.01 -15.87
N GLU A 8 23.07 2.48 -17.10
CA GLU A 8 22.96 1.67 -18.32
C GLU A 8 23.53 2.47 -19.50
N ASP A 9 24.47 1.92 -20.26
CA ASP A 9 25.11 2.61 -21.38
C ASP A 9 24.28 2.53 -22.68
N SER A 10 23.50 1.47 -22.85
CA SER A 10 22.68 1.28 -24.04
C SER A 10 21.50 2.24 -24.10
N LYS A 11 21.51 3.13 -25.10
CA LYS A 11 20.43 4.09 -25.37
C LYS A 11 19.06 3.42 -25.55
N VAL A 12 19.04 2.27 -26.22
CA VAL A 12 17.80 1.50 -26.44
C VAL A 12 17.27 0.95 -25.12
N VAL A 13 18.15 0.38 -24.29
CA VAL A 13 17.75 -0.18 -22.98
C VAL A 13 17.32 0.94 -22.03
N GLN A 14 18.05 2.05 -21.96
CA GLN A 14 17.62 3.22 -21.19
C GLN A 14 16.23 3.72 -21.62
N GLN A 15 15.93 3.75 -22.92
CA GLN A 15 14.61 4.18 -23.39
C GLN A 15 13.50 3.22 -22.93
N VAL A 16 13.75 1.91 -22.96
CA VAL A 16 12.84 0.89 -22.43
C VAL A 16 12.66 1.07 -20.92
N LEU A 17 13.74 1.21 -20.17
CA LEU A 17 13.70 1.40 -18.72
C LEU A 17 13.00 2.71 -18.34
N ARG A 18 13.22 3.83 -19.05
CA ARG A 18 12.49 5.09 -18.84
C ARG A 18 10.98 4.91 -19.00
N HIS A 19 10.55 4.20 -20.04
CA HIS A 19 9.13 3.94 -20.27
C HIS A 19 8.53 3.05 -19.17
N LEU A 20 9.18 1.93 -18.84
CA LEU A 20 8.70 1.00 -17.81
C LEU A 20 8.68 1.67 -16.44
N THR A 21 9.74 2.38 -16.08
CA THR A 21 9.82 3.02 -14.78
C THR A 21 8.80 4.15 -14.62
N ALA A 22 8.53 4.96 -15.65
CA ALA A 22 7.46 5.96 -15.60
C ALA A 22 6.05 5.35 -15.44
N GLN A 23 5.87 4.09 -15.85
CA GLN A 23 4.59 3.37 -15.71
C GLN A 23 4.43 2.71 -14.34
N TYR A 24 5.52 2.18 -13.77
CA TYR A 24 5.47 1.31 -12.58
C TYR A 24 5.99 1.97 -11.31
N LEU A 25 6.71 3.09 -11.41
CA LEU A 25 7.38 3.76 -10.30
C LEU A 25 6.93 5.22 -10.20
N ASP A 26 6.46 5.61 -9.01
CA ASP A 26 6.11 7.00 -8.67
C ASP A 26 7.21 7.63 -7.80
N VAL A 27 8.45 7.57 -8.28
CA VAL A 27 9.65 8.10 -7.60
C VAL A 27 10.55 8.84 -8.58
N VAL A 28 11.49 9.64 -8.06
CA VAL A 28 12.48 10.31 -8.91
C VAL A 28 13.49 9.27 -9.41
N ILE A 29 13.78 9.32 -10.71
CA ILE A 29 14.72 8.37 -11.33
C ILE A 29 15.75 9.15 -12.12
N ASP A 30 17.01 8.95 -11.74
CA ASP A 30 18.14 9.48 -12.49
C ASP A 30 18.75 8.35 -13.31
N PHE A 31 19.14 8.69 -14.54
CA PHE A 31 19.74 7.76 -15.47
C PHE A 31 21.15 8.22 -15.78
N ALA A 32 22.12 7.35 -15.52
CA ALA A 32 23.52 7.55 -15.85
C ALA A 32 23.94 6.62 -16.99
N TRP A 33 24.77 7.13 -17.88
CA TRP A 33 25.33 6.44 -19.04
C TRP A 33 26.64 5.69 -18.70
N SER A 34 27.27 6.04 -17.58
CA SER A 34 28.61 5.58 -17.23
C SER A 34 28.84 5.59 -15.71
N LEU A 35 29.93 4.97 -15.26
CA LEU A 35 30.35 5.04 -13.86
C LEU A 35 30.72 6.48 -13.47
N ALA A 36 31.37 7.25 -14.34
CA ALA A 36 31.73 8.64 -14.05
C ALA A 36 30.50 9.53 -13.78
N GLU A 37 29.44 9.36 -14.57
CA GLU A 37 28.19 10.10 -14.37
C GLU A 37 27.41 9.59 -13.15
N CYS A 38 27.39 8.27 -12.93
CA CYS A 38 26.87 7.67 -11.70
C CYS A 38 27.51 8.30 -10.46
N ALA A 39 28.84 8.46 -10.45
CA ALA A 39 29.55 9.09 -9.34
C ALA A 39 29.11 10.55 -9.12
N THR A 40 28.96 11.33 -10.20
CA THR A 40 28.50 12.72 -10.15
C THR A 40 27.09 12.83 -9.57
N PHE A 41 26.20 11.89 -9.88
CA PHE A 41 24.85 11.85 -9.32
C PHE A 41 24.85 11.51 -7.83
N VAL A 42 25.62 10.50 -7.43
CA VAL A 42 25.72 10.07 -6.02
C VAL A 42 26.35 11.15 -5.12
N GLU A 43 27.15 12.05 -5.66
CA GLU A 43 27.65 13.23 -4.91
C GLU A 43 26.56 14.29 -4.65
N LYS A 44 25.55 14.37 -5.51
CA LYS A 44 24.51 15.40 -5.46
C LYS A 44 23.25 14.95 -4.73
N HIS A 45 22.99 13.65 -4.71
CA HIS A 45 21.73 13.08 -4.27
C HIS A 45 21.92 11.79 -3.49
N ASP A 46 21.08 11.59 -2.48
CA ASP A 46 20.96 10.30 -1.80
C ASP A 46 20.01 9.38 -2.60
N TYR A 47 20.40 8.11 -2.72
CA TYR A 47 19.65 7.10 -3.47
C TYR A 47 19.16 5.98 -2.56
N THR A 48 17.92 5.58 -2.76
CA THR A 48 17.30 4.47 -2.04
C THR A 48 17.72 3.12 -2.62
N LEU A 49 17.91 3.06 -3.94
CA LEU A 49 18.25 1.85 -4.67
C LEU A 49 18.97 2.22 -5.97
N ALA A 50 19.87 1.35 -6.42
CA ALA A 50 20.49 1.42 -7.74
C ALA A 50 20.13 0.18 -8.58
N LEU A 51 19.81 0.38 -9.85
CA LEU A 51 19.72 -0.65 -10.88
C LEU A 51 20.87 -0.44 -11.85
N VAL A 52 21.84 -1.35 -11.88
CA VAL A 52 23.10 -1.12 -12.62
C VAL A 52 23.36 -2.23 -13.63
N ASP A 53 23.77 -1.85 -14.83
CA ASP A 53 24.42 -2.79 -15.73
C ASP A 53 25.81 -3.15 -15.21
N LEU A 54 26.13 -4.45 -15.23
CA LEU A 54 27.43 -4.95 -14.81
C LEU A 54 28.57 -4.54 -15.74
N THR A 55 28.27 -4.36 -17.03
CA THR A 55 29.29 -4.14 -18.06
C THR A 55 29.08 -2.78 -18.72
N LEU A 56 29.77 -1.77 -18.22
CA LEU A 56 29.79 -0.43 -18.81
C LEU A 56 31.10 -0.21 -19.58
N PRO A 57 31.13 0.68 -20.60
CA PRO A 57 32.35 1.00 -21.32
C PRO A 57 33.51 1.51 -20.45
N ASP A 58 33.20 2.23 -19.36
CA ASP A 58 34.18 2.74 -18.38
C ASP A 58 34.29 1.90 -17.09
N ALA A 59 33.49 0.84 -16.99
CA ALA A 59 33.46 -0.10 -15.85
C ALA A 59 33.04 -1.50 -16.33
N PRO A 60 33.94 -2.24 -17.01
CA PRO A 60 33.61 -3.48 -17.70
C PRO A 60 33.50 -4.72 -16.77
N HIS A 61 33.85 -4.59 -15.49
CA HIS A 61 33.98 -5.71 -14.55
C HIS A 61 33.17 -5.50 -13.25
N GLY A 62 32.04 -4.79 -13.35
CA GLY A 62 31.14 -4.55 -12.21
C GLY A 62 31.65 -3.53 -11.20
N GLU A 63 32.58 -2.67 -11.60
CA GLU A 63 33.08 -1.57 -10.76
C GLU A 63 31.94 -0.63 -10.35
N VAL A 64 30.92 -0.46 -11.19
CA VAL A 64 29.73 0.34 -10.85
C VAL A 64 28.94 -0.24 -9.68
N ALA A 65 28.73 -1.56 -9.63
CA ALA A 65 28.03 -2.20 -8.53
C ALA A 65 28.85 -2.10 -7.23
N LYS A 66 30.18 -2.29 -7.31
CA LYS A 66 31.08 -2.07 -6.18
C LYS A 66 31.02 -0.63 -5.68
N TYR A 67 30.99 0.33 -6.60
CA TYR A 67 30.91 1.75 -6.27
C TYR A 67 29.61 2.08 -5.53
N THR A 68 28.44 1.70 -6.06
CA THR A 68 27.14 1.98 -5.42
C THR A 68 27.04 1.31 -4.05
N LEU A 69 27.49 0.07 -3.92
CA LEU A 69 27.54 -0.65 -2.64
C LEU A 69 28.49 0.03 -1.63
N SER A 70 29.65 0.54 -2.07
CA SER A 70 30.57 1.29 -1.20
C SER A 70 29.95 2.59 -0.65
N LYS A 71 28.98 3.15 -1.37
CA LYS A 71 28.17 4.31 -0.97
C LYS A 71 26.95 3.91 -0.14
N LYS A 72 26.84 2.64 0.25
CA LYS A 72 25.72 2.05 0.99
C LYS A 72 24.38 2.15 0.25
N ILE A 73 24.43 2.18 -1.08
CA ILE A 73 23.23 2.16 -1.91
C ILE A 73 22.92 0.70 -2.23
N PRO A 74 21.78 0.15 -1.76
CA PRO A 74 21.33 -1.18 -2.15
C PRO A 74 21.28 -1.29 -3.68
N THR A 75 21.84 -2.36 -4.24
CA THR A 75 22.09 -2.45 -5.68
C THR A 75 21.52 -3.73 -6.26
N VAL A 76 20.70 -3.60 -7.29
CA VAL A 76 20.24 -4.69 -8.17
C VAL A 76 21.05 -4.62 -9.46
N VAL A 77 21.51 -5.78 -9.92
CA VAL A 77 22.41 -5.86 -11.06
C VAL A 77 21.69 -6.43 -12.28
N LEU A 78 21.93 -5.84 -13.45
CA LEU A 78 21.54 -6.40 -14.74
C LEU A 78 22.77 -7.04 -15.40
N THR A 79 22.65 -8.28 -15.90
CA THR A 79 23.75 -9.00 -16.55
C THR A 79 23.31 -9.68 -17.84
N SER A 80 24.16 -9.71 -18.87
CA SER A 80 23.85 -10.39 -20.14
C SER A 80 24.03 -11.91 -20.08
N LYS A 81 24.87 -12.41 -19.18
CA LYS A 81 25.10 -13.84 -18.94
C LYS A 81 25.46 -14.07 -17.49
N ILE A 82 25.04 -15.20 -16.94
CA ILE A 82 25.52 -15.64 -15.63
C ILE A 82 26.02 -17.07 -15.70
N ASP A 83 27.25 -17.27 -15.26
CA ASP A 83 27.81 -18.57 -14.91
C ASP A 83 27.83 -18.69 -13.38
N GLU A 84 28.05 -19.89 -12.86
CA GLU A 84 28.07 -20.13 -11.40
C GLU A 84 29.11 -19.26 -10.69
N TYR A 85 30.25 -18.98 -11.32
CA TYR A 85 31.32 -18.19 -10.74
C TYR A 85 30.93 -16.71 -10.57
N LYS A 86 30.40 -16.09 -11.63
CA LYS A 86 29.90 -14.72 -11.60
C LYS A 86 28.72 -14.58 -10.65
N ARG A 87 27.82 -15.57 -10.62
CA ARG A 87 26.70 -15.61 -9.68
C ARG A 87 27.20 -15.56 -8.24
N GLN A 88 28.13 -16.46 -7.88
CA GLN A 88 28.73 -16.51 -6.55
C GLN A 88 29.41 -15.18 -6.21
N GLN A 89 30.17 -14.61 -7.15
CA GLN A 89 30.81 -13.31 -6.98
C GLN A 89 29.81 -12.18 -6.69
N MET A 90 28.66 -12.13 -7.38
CA MET A 90 27.62 -11.13 -7.11
C MET A 90 27.02 -11.28 -5.71
N LEU A 91 26.73 -12.51 -5.30
CA LEU A 91 26.21 -12.78 -3.95
C LEU A 91 27.20 -12.35 -2.86
N GLU A 92 28.50 -12.60 -3.07
CA GLU A 92 29.59 -12.19 -2.18
C GLU A 92 29.79 -10.68 -2.14
N LEU A 93 29.60 -9.99 -3.28
CA LEU A 93 29.61 -8.53 -3.34
C LEU A 93 28.51 -7.91 -2.47
N GLY A 94 27.44 -8.65 -2.18
CA GLY A 94 26.35 -8.18 -1.34
C GLY A 94 25.30 -7.38 -2.10
N VAL A 95 25.17 -7.61 -3.41
CA VAL A 95 24.04 -7.09 -4.19
C VAL A 95 22.72 -7.62 -3.61
N VAL A 96 21.64 -6.87 -3.83
CA VAL A 96 20.30 -7.26 -3.40
C VAL A 96 19.82 -8.46 -4.22
N ASP A 97 19.95 -8.36 -5.53
CA ASP A 97 19.62 -9.41 -6.49
C ASP A 97 20.29 -9.14 -7.84
N TYR A 98 20.17 -10.08 -8.78
CA TYR A 98 20.58 -9.90 -10.17
C TYR A 98 19.47 -10.32 -11.14
N VAL A 99 19.49 -9.73 -12.34
CA VAL A 99 18.55 -10.02 -13.42
C VAL A 99 19.30 -10.28 -14.71
N ILE A 100 18.98 -11.38 -15.38
CA ILE A 100 19.60 -11.76 -16.66
C ILE A 100 18.87 -11.06 -17.81
N LYS A 101 19.59 -10.23 -18.58
CA LYS A 101 19.13 -9.41 -19.72
C LYS A 101 18.91 -10.24 -21.00
N ASP A 102 18.15 -11.32 -20.92
CA ASP A 102 17.94 -12.21 -22.07
C ASP A 102 16.88 -11.68 -23.06
N ASN A 103 15.87 -10.97 -22.55
CA ASN A 103 14.77 -10.47 -23.38
C ASN A 103 14.11 -9.22 -22.78
N ARG A 104 13.04 -8.74 -23.42
CA ARG A 104 12.28 -7.57 -22.95
C ARG A 104 11.65 -7.78 -21.57
N ASP A 105 11.19 -9.00 -21.28
CA ASP A 105 10.53 -9.34 -20.01
C ASP A 105 11.52 -9.28 -18.85
N SER A 106 12.82 -9.48 -19.09
CA SER A 106 13.87 -9.28 -18.08
C SER A 106 13.87 -7.86 -17.53
N TYR A 107 13.73 -6.84 -18.38
CA TYR A 107 13.66 -5.45 -17.93
C TYR A 107 12.36 -5.16 -17.17
N HIS A 108 11.27 -5.79 -17.57
CA HIS A 108 10.00 -5.71 -16.84
C HIS A 108 10.13 -6.30 -15.43
N TYR A 109 10.74 -7.48 -15.32
CA TYR A 109 11.04 -8.11 -14.05
C TYR A 109 11.94 -7.23 -13.17
N ALA A 110 13.01 -6.65 -13.74
CA ALA A 110 13.90 -5.76 -13.00
C ALA A 110 13.16 -4.54 -12.42
N VAL A 111 12.31 -3.89 -13.21
CA VAL A 111 11.52 -2.73 -12.74
C VAL A 111 10.50 -3.15 -11.69
N LYS A 112 9.86 -4.31 -11.82
CA LYS A 112 8.97 -4.87 -10.79
C LYS A 112 9.70 -5.17 -9.48
N LEU A 113 10.88 -5.76 -9.56
CA LEU A 113 11.73 -6.01 -8.40
C LEU A 113 12.09 -4.68 -7.71
N VAL A 114 12.54 -3.67 -8.47
CA VAL A 114 12.81 -2.33 -7.94
C VAL A 114 11.56 -1.75 -7.26
N ALA A 115 10.39 -1.83 -7.90
CA ALA A 115 9.13 -1.35 -7.33
C ALA A 115 8.81 -2.04 -6.00
N GLN A 116 9.03 -3.36 -5.93
CA GLN A 116 8.77 -4.10 -4.71
C GLN A 116 9.78 -3.78 -3.61
N LEU A 117 11.06 -3.63 -3.92
CA LEU A 117 12.09 -3.24 -2.95
C LEU A 117 11.78 -1.88 -2.33
N LEU A 118 11.35 -0.91 -3.14
CA LEU A 118 10.92 0.40 -2.64
C LEU A 118 9.70 0.30 -1.71
N ARG A 119 8.76 -0.61 -2.00
CA ARG A 119 7.60 -0.89 -1.13
C ARG A 119 7.95 -1.67 0.14
N ASN A 120 9.01 -2.46 0.11
CA ASN A 120 9.49 -3.20 1.27
C ASN A 120 10.13 -2.27 2.31
N GLN A 121 10.65 -1.12 1.88
CA GLN A 121 11.23 -0.14 2.79
C GLN A 121 10.18 0.34 3.81
N GLY A 122 10.47 0.13 5.11
CA GLY A 122 9.54 0.43 6.21
C GLY A 122 8.43 -0.60 6.39
N CYS A 123 8.43 -1.68 5.60
CA CYS A 123 7.53 -2.81 5.77
C CYS A 123 8.12 -3.78 6.79
N LYS A 124 7.34 -4.12 7.82
CA LYS A 124 7.80 -5.02 8.88
C LYS A 124 7.58 -6.49 8.52
N ALA A 125 8.61 -7.29 8.73
CA ALA A 125 8.59 -8.75 8.57
C ALA A 125 8.94 -9.44 9.90
N LEU A 126 8.32 -10.59 10.13
CA LEU A 126 8.60 -11.47 11.27
C LEU A 126 9.12 -12.82 10.80
N ILE A 127 10.19 -13.30 11.43
CA ILE A 127 10.69 -14.66 11.25
C ILE A 127 10.42 -15.45 12.52
N ALA A 128 9.84 -16.64 12.42
CA ALA A 128 9.66 -17.59 13.52
C ALA A 128 10.40 -18.89 13.19
N ASP A 129 11.46 -19.19 13.92
CA ASP A 129 12.29 -20.38 13.70
C ASP A 129 13.12 -20.66 14.98
N ASP A 130 13.21 -21.92 15.38
CA ASP A 130 13.90 -22.32 16.62
C ASP A 130 15.43 -22.19 16.50
N SER A 131 15.97 -22.32 15.29
CA SER A 131 17.39 -22.21 15.00
C SER A 131 17.84 -20.75 14.89
N LEU A 132 18.71 -20.33 15.82
CA LEU A 132 19.36 -19.01 15.80
C LEU A 132 20.10 -18.73 14.49
N LEU A 133 20.77 -19.74 13.92
CA LEU A 133 21.49 -19.61 12.65
C LEU A 133 20.51 -19.39 11.49
N SER A 134 19.43 -20.16 11.45
CA SER A 134 18.37 -20.04 10.43
C SER A 134 17.73 -18.66 10.48
N ARG A 135 17.37 -18.18 11.67
CA ARG A 135 16.84 -16.82 11.89
C ARG A 135 17.80 -15.74 11.42
N SER A 136 19.07 -15.83 11.80
CA SER A 136 20.08 -14.83 11.45
C SER A 136 20.28 -14.74 9.94
N LEU A 137 20.33 -15.90 9.26
CA LEU A 137 20.45 -15.95 7.80
C LEU A 137 19.24 -15.32 7.11
N MET A 138 18.02 -15.76 7.46
CA MET A 138 16.80 -15.23 6.85
C MET A 138 16.61 -13.73 7.14
N LYS A 139 17.00 -13.28 8.35
CA LYS A 139 16.97 -11.88 8.72
C LYS A 139 17.85 -11.05 7.79
N GLN A 140 19.10 -11.47 7.59
CA GLN A 140 20.01 -10.81 6.64
C GLN A 140 19.44 -10.79 5.22
N MET A 141 18.80 -11.87 4.76
CA MET A 141 18.21 -11.94 3.42
C MET A 141 17.01 -10.98 3.24
N LEU A 142 16.14 -10.86 4.24
CA LEU A 142 15.01 -9.92 4.22
C LEU A 142 15.48 -8.46 4.39
N GLU A 143 16.45 -8.19 5.25
CA GLU A 143 17.03 -6.85 5.42
C GLU A 143 17.70 -6.37 4.12
N LYS A 144 18.37 -7.27 3.37
CA LYS A 144 18.86 -6.95 2.01
C LYS A 144 17.74 -6.55 1.05
N GLN A 145 16.54 -7.10 1.23
CA GLN A 145 15.32 -6.71 0.49
C GLN A 145 14.60 -5.50 1.09
N LEU A 146 15.25 -4.77 2.00
CA LEU A 146 14.81 -3.51 2.62
C LEU A 146 13.67 -3.65 3.66
N PHE A 147 13.39 -4.86 4.15
CA PHE A 147 12.43 -5.06 5.23
C PHE A 147 12.99 -4.64 6.60
N ASP A 148 12.09 -4.20 7.48
CA ASP A 148 12.35 -4.08 8.91
C ASP A 148 12.04 -5.41 9.59
N VAL A 149 13.07 -6.14 10.03
CA VAL A 149 12.91 -7.55 10.43
C VAL A 149 13.02 -7.76 11.93
N THR A 150 11.98 -8.36 12.51
CA THR A 150 11.97 -8.91 13.87
C THR A 150 11.98 -10.43 13.79
N ASP A 151 12.54 -11.10 14.80
CA ASP A 151 12.58 -12.56 14.87
C ASP A 151 12.01 -13.09 16.20
N ALA A 152 11.56 -14.34 16.15
CA ALA A 152 10.97 -15.07 17.25
C ALA A 152 11.50 -16.51 17.29
N HIS A 153 11.78 -17.04 18.48
CA HIS A 153 12.38 -18.36 18.66
C HIS A 153 11.37 -19.52 18.65
N ASP A 154 10.08 -19.23 18.71
CA ASP A 154 9.01 -20.22 18.58
C ASP A 154 7.69 -19.59 18.09
N GLY A 155 6.66 -20.42 17.89
CA GLY A 155 5.35 -19.95 17.46
C GLY A 155 4.61 -19.11 18.50
N GLN A 156 4.83 -19.34 19.80
CA GLN A 156 4.13 -18.61 20.86
C GLN A 156 4.60 -17.16 20.92
N GLN A 157 5.91 -16.93 20.93
CA GLN A 157 6.48 -15.59 20.88
C GLN A 157 6.09 -14.88 19.57
N ALA A 158 6.11 -15.58 18.44
CA ALA A 158 5.70 -15.01 17.16
C ALA A 158 4.24 -14.52 17.19
N LEU A 159 3.33 -15.30 17.79
CA LEU A 159 1.93 -14.94 17.93
C LEU A 159 1.73 -13.69 18.80
N GLU A 160 2.49 -13.55 19.88
CA GLU A 160 2.47 -12.37 20.76
C GLU A 160 2.95 -11.11 20.04
N ILE A 161 4.06 -11.21 19.31
CA ILE A 161 4.59 -10.11 18.49
C ILE A 161 3.58 -9.67 17.44
N LEU A 162 2.92 -10.61 16.74
CA LEU A 162 1.92 -10.30 15.70
C LEU A 162 0.66 -9.64 16.26
N LYS A 163 0.27 -9.97 17.50
CA LYS A 163 -0.86 -9.32 18.17
C LYS A 163 -0.52 -7.88 18.57
N ALA A 164 0.71 -7.65 19.04
CA ALA A 164 1.17 -6.33 19.44
C ALA A 164 1.49 -5.41 18.25
N ASN A 165 1.87 -5.97 17.10
CA ASN A 165 2.34 -5.23 15.94
C ASN A 165 1.48 -5.53 14.70
N PRO A 166 0.32 -4.85 14.56
CA PRO A 166 -0.59 -5.09 13.44
C PRO A 166 -0.04 -4.60 12.09
N ASP A 167 1.03 -3.83 12.09
CA ASP A 167 1.72 -3.31 10.91
C ASP A 167 2.68 -4.31 10.26
N ILE A 168 2.97 -5.46 10.89
CA ILE A 168 3.71 -6.56 10.26
C ILE A 168 2.91 -7.11 9.06
N LYS A 169 3.58 -7.24 7.91
CA LYS A 169 2.97 -7.66 6.63
C LYS A 169 3.48 -8.99 6.10
N LEU A 170 4.63 -9.47 6.59
CA LEU A 170 5.20 -10.76 6.22
C LEU A 170 5.54 -11.57 7.48
N LEU A 171 5.16 -12.84 7.48
CA LEU A 171 5.61 -13.84 8.43
C LEU A 171 6.29 -14.98 7.68
N MET A 172 7.53 -15.30 8.03
CA MET A 172 8.19 -16.54 7.62
C MET A 172 8.27 -17.45 8.84
N THR A 173 7.73 -18.67 8.75
CA THR A 173 7.63 -19.56 9.91
C THR A 173 8.12 -20.96 9.61
N ASP A 174 9.01 -21.48 10.44
CA ASP A 174 9.40 -22.88 10.39
C ASP A 174 8.30 -23.81 10.87
N TYR A 175 8.26 -25.01 10.28
CA TYR A 175 7.35 -26.04 10.75
C TYR A 175 7.74 -26.55 12.14
N ALA A 176 9.01 -26.90 12.35
CA ALA A 176 9.49 -27.65 13.50
C ALA A 176 10.00 -26.71 14.60
N MET A 177 9.07 -26.09 15.33
CA MET A 177 9.38 -25.24 16.48
C MET A 177 8.89 -25.89 17.79
N PRO A 178 9.55 -25.64 18.94
CA PRO A 178 9.06 -26.06 20.24
C PRO A 178 7.81 -25.27 20.64
N SER A 179 7.06 -25.77 21.62
CA SER A 179 5.86 -25.14 22.21
C SER A 179 4.66 -25.00 21.28
N MET A 180 4.81 -24.27 20.18
CA MET A 180 3.81 -24.07 19.14
C MET A 180 4.47 -24.26 17.78
N ASP A 181 3.99 -25.24 17.01
CA ASP A 181 4.53 -25.53 15.68
C ASP A 181 4.07 -24.51 14.62
N GLY A 182 4.71 -24.53 13.44
CA GLY A 182 4.38 -23.60 12.37
C GLY A 182 2.93 -23.70 11.87
N PHE A 183 2.31 -24.89 11.94
CA PHE A 183 0.91 -25.07 11.54
C PHE A 183 -0.06 -24.51 12.58
N GLU A 184 0.22 -24.72 13.86
CA GLU A 184 -0.53 -24.13 14.96
C GLU A 184 -0.47 -22.61 14.91
N LEU A 185 0.72 -22.04 14.68
CA LEU A 185 0.90 -20.61 14.50
C LEU A 185 0.05 -20.08 13.33
N VAL A 186 0.14 -20.70 12.15
CA VAL A 186 -0.63 -20.27 10.96
C VAL A 186 -2.13 -20.28 11.26
N LYS A 187 -2.66 -21.36 11.85
CA LYS A 187 -4.08 -21.46 12.23
C LYS A 187 -4.46 -20.38 13.23
N ALA A 188 -3.65 -20.15 14.25
CA ALA A 188 -3.91 -19.15 15.28
C ALA A 188 -3.93 -17.72 14.69
N VAL A 189 -2.96 -17.39 13.83
CA VAL A 189 -2.88 -16.10 13.14
C VAL A 189 -4.08 -15.86 12.23
N ARG A 190 -4.52 -16.89 11.49
CA ARG A 190 -5.66 -16.77 10.56
C ARG A 190 -7.01 -16.54 11.24
N ASN A 191 -7.12 -16.71 12.55
CA ASN A 191 -8.32 -16.33 13.31
C ASN A 191 -8.50 -14.81 13.43
N PHE A 192 -7.44 -14.01 13.26
CA PHE A 192 -7.51 -12.54 13.40
C PHE A 192 -6.80 -11.75 12.28
N ARG A 193 -6.04 -12.41 11.38
CA ARG A 193 -5.39 -11.81 10.21
C ARG A 193 -5.73 -12.57 8.93
N GLY A 194 -6.38 -11.91 7.97
CA GLY A 194 -6.68 -12.50 6.68
C GLY A 194 -5.43 -12.78 5.83
N ARG A 195 -5.58 -13.61 4.79
CA ARG A 195 -4.51 -13.90 3.80
C ARG A 195 -4.05 -12.65 3.04
N ASP A 196 -4.94 -11.67 2.93
CA ASP A 196 -4.71 -10.41 2.23
C ASP A 196 -4.19 -9.31 3.17
N ASP A 197 -4.08 -9.59 4.48
CA ASP A 197 -3.61 -8.62 5.49
C ASP A 197 -2.17 -8.93 5.95
N LEU A 198 -1.82 -10.21 6.02
CA LEU A 198 -0.51 -10.73 6.43
C LEU A 198 -0.15 -11.92 5.55
N ALA A 199 0.89 -11.74 4.73
CA ALA A 199 1.51 -12.81 3.98
C ALA A 199 2.21 -13.77 4.95
N ILE A 200 1.98 -15.08 4.77
CA ILE A 200 2.68 -16.12 5.52
C ILE A 200 3.38 -17.05 4.53
N ILE A 201 4.69 -17.23 4.70
CA ILE A 201 5.50 -18.21 3.97
C ILE A 201 5.94 -19.29 4.96
N GLY A 202 5.47 -20.52 4.76
CA GLY A 202 5.86 -21.65 5.60
C GLY A 202 7.19 -22.26 5.16
N LEU A 203 8.08 -22.58 6.10
CA LEU A 203 9.33 -23.27 5.82
C LEU A 203 9.20 -24.74 6.20
N SER A 204 9.60 -25.63 5.29
CA SER A 204 9.53 -27.09 5.51
C SER A 204 10.85 -27.77 5.22
N GLY A 205 11.30 -28.69 6.08
CA GLY A 205 12.50 -29.50 5.82
C GLY A 205 12.32 -30.53 4.69
N ALA A 206 13.40 -30.83 3.98
CA ALA A 206 13.46 -31.88 2.96
C ALA A 206 13.04 -33.25 3.52
N GLY A 207 12.27 -34.02 2.73
CA GLY A 207 11.91 -35.42 3.03
C GLY A 207 10.58 -35.64 3.76
N LYS A 208 9.92 -34.59 4.28
CA LYS A 208 8.57 -34.71 4.87
C LYS A 208 7.50 -34.41 3.83
N HIS A 209 7.20 -35.41 2.99
CA HIS A 209 6.19 -35.30 1.94
C HIS A 209 4.85 -34.74 2.49
N GLY A 210 4.34 -33.69 1.86
CA GLY A 210 3.03 -33.11 2.16
C GLY A 210 3.00 -31.93 3.13
N LEU A 211 4.11 -31.57 3.80
CA LEU A 211 4.12 -30.38 4.68
C LEU A 211 3.81 -29.08 3.93
N SER A 212 4.41 -28.91 2.75
CA SER A 212 4.17 -27.77 1.87
C SER A 212 2.69 -27.56 1.55
N ALA A 213 1.99 -28.63 1.15
CA ALA A 213 0.57 -28.59 0.86
C ALA A 213 -0.27 -28.29 2.11
N ARG A 214 0.18 -28.75 3.29
CA ARG A 214 -0.50 -28.47 4.56
C ARG A 214 -0.40 -26.99 4.95
N PHE A 215 0.73 -26.33 4.73
CA PHE A 215 0.86 -24.88 4.96
C PHE A 215 -0.20 -24.11 4.16
N ILE A 216 -0.32 -24.38 2.86
CA ILE A 216 -1.32 -23.73 2.00
C ILE A 216 -2.75 -24.03 2.48
N LYS A 217 -3.04 -25.28 2.84
CA LYS A 217 -4.36 -25.68 3.37
C LYS A 217 -4.71 -24.99 4.68
N TYR A 218 -3.74 -24.74 5.55
CA TYR A 218 -3.96 -24.04 6.82
C TYR A 218 -3.98 -22.51 6.69
N GLY A 219 -3.60 -21.96 5.54
CA GLY A 219 -3.73 -20.53 5.27
C GLY A 219 -2.45 -19.78 4.95
N ALA A 220 -1.32 -20.46 4.79
CA ALA A 220 -0.12 -19.83 4.24
C ALA A 220 -0.38 -19.38 2.79
N ASN A 221 0.31 -18.31 2.39
CA ASN A 221 0.27 -17.77 1.03
C ASN A 221 1.21 -18.57 0.13
N ASP A 222 2.38 -18.94 0.64
CA ASP A 222 3.35 -19.78 -0.06
C ASP A 222 4.14 -20.64 0.93
N PHE A 223 5.06 -21.46 0.43
CA PHE A 223 6.02 -22.23 1.21
C PHE A 223 7.41 -22.23 0.56
N LEU A 224 8.43 -22.56 1.35
CA LEU A 224 9.80 -22.74 0.90
C LEU A 224 10.41 -24.00 1.55
N THR A 225 11.17 -24.78 0.79
CA THR A 225 11.73 -26.05 1.28
C THR A 225 13.19 -25.87 1.68
N LYS A 226 13.58 -26.31 2.87
CA LYS A 226 14.96 -26.30 3.36
C LYS A 226 15.71 -27.57 2.90
N PRO A 227 16.97 -27.47 2.43
CA PRO A 227 17.72 -26.23 2.18
C PRO A 227 17.24 -25.52 0.90
N PHE A 228 17.24 -24.19 0.91
CA PHE A 228 16.87 -23.35 -0.24
C PHE A 228 18.03 -22.48 -0.68
N MET A 229 18.01 -22.07 -1.94
CA MET A 229 18.94 -21.11 -2.52
C MET A 229 18.48 -19.68 -2.24
N ASN A 230 19.41 -18.71 -2.23
CA ASN A 230 19.09 -17.30 -1.97
C ASN A 230 18.08 -16.76 -2.99
N GLU A 231 18.24 -17.14 -4.26
CA GLU A 231 17.39 -16.71 -5.35
C GLU A 231 15.97 -17.26 -5.22
N GLU A 232 15.82 -18.51 -4.78
CA GLU A 232 14.50 -19.11 -4.55
C GLU A 232 13.78 -18.36 -3.42
N PHE A 233 14.49 -18.07 -2.33
CA PHE A 233 13.97 -17.26 -1.24
C PHE A 233 13.49 -15.89 -1.72
N HIS A 234 14.35 -15.15 -2.44
CA HIS A 234 14.04 -13.81 -2.93
C HIS A 234 12.86 -13.82 -3.90
N CYS A 235 12.80 -14.79 -4.81
CA CYS A 235 11.67 -14.97 -5.73
C CYS A 235 10.36 -15.21 -4.98
N ARG A 236 10.36 -16.11 -3.98
CA ARG A 236 9.15 -16.45 -3.20
C ARG A 236 8.64 -15.26 -2.41
N VAL A 237 9.54 -14.51 -1.77
CA VAL A 237 9.17 -13.29 -1.05
C VAL A 237 8.63 -12.24 -2.02
N LEU A 238 9.32 -11.98 -3.13
CA LEU A 238 8.89 -11.03 -4.16
C LEU A 238 7.49 -11.35 -4.66
N GLN A 239 7.25 -12.59 -5.10
CA GLN A 239 5.97 -13.01 -5.66
C GLN A 239 4.84 -12.90 -4.62
N THR A 240 5.09 -13.34 -3.38
CA THR A 240 4.08 -13.30 -2.32
C THR A 240 3.70 -11.86 -1.96
N MET A 241 4.69 -10.98 -1.87
CA MET A 241 4.48 -9.57 -1.51
C MET A 241 3.89 -8.76 -2.66
N GLU A 242 4.24 -9.06 -3.92
CA GLU A 242 3.60 -8.48 -5.10
C GLU A 242 2.11 -8.86 -5.14
N GLN A 243 1.78 -10.13 -4.89
CA GLN A 243 0.38 -10.58 -4.82
C GLN A 243 -0.40 -9.87 -3.71
N LEU A 244 0.19 -9.74 -2.52
CA LEU A 244 -0.41 -9.02 -1.40
C LEU A 244 -0.69 -7.56 -1.76
N SER A 245 0.28 -6.91 -2.39
CA SER A 245 0.17 -5.51 -2.82
C SER A 245 -0.90 -5.35 -3.90
N LEU A 246 -0.93 -6.22 -4.90
CA LEU A 246 -1.93 -6.19 -5.97
C LEU A 246 -3.36 -6.36 -5.43
N ILE A 247 -3.56 -7.30 -4.50
CA ILE A 247 -4.87 -7.48 -3.86
C ILE A 247 -5.25 -6.23 -3.06
N SER A 248 -4.29 -5.60 -2.37
CA SER A 248 -4.51 -4.33 -1.68
C SER A 248 -4.93 -3.22 -2.65
N ASP A 249 -4.23 -3.09 -3.79
CA ASP A 249 -4.51 -2.08 -4.81
C ASP A 249 -5.90 -2.29 -5.45
N ILE A 250 -6.26 -3.55 -5.74
CA ILE A 250 -7.59 -3.91 -6.26
C ILE A 250 -8.67 -3.54 -5.23
N LYS A 251 -8.46 -3.86 -3.95
CA LYS A 251 -9.40 -3.52 -2.88
C LYS A 251 -9.56 -2.01 -2.76
N GLU A 252 -8.45 -1.26 -2.73
CA GLU A 252 -8.50 0.20 -2.68
C GLU A 252 -9.23 0.78 -3.90
N SER A 253 -8.93 0.32 -5.11
CA SER A 253 -9.66 0.75 -6.31
C SER A 253 -11.15 0.41 -6.25
N ALA A 254 -11.51 -0.75 -5.69
CA ALA A 254 -12.89 -1.17 -5.51
C ALA A 254 -13.61 -0.43 -4.37
N HIS A 255 -12.88 0.29 -3.52
CA HIS A 255 -13.40 1.08 -2.40
C HIS A 255 -13.58 2.56 -2.74
N ARG A 256 -13.19 2.99 -3.93
CA ARG A 256 -13.26 4.38 -4.37
C ARG A 256 -14.45 4.63 -5.28
N ASP A 257 -15.02 5.83 -5.20
CA ASP A 257 -15.96 6.35 -6.18
C ASP A 257 -15.17 6.85 -7.40
N HIS A 258 -15.52 6.35 -8.59
CA HIS A 258 -14.76 6.60 -9.82
C HIS A 258 -14.75 8.06 -10.24
N LEU A 259 -15.77 8.85 -9.87
CA LEU A 259 -15.90 10.24 -10.29
C LEU A 259 -15.14 11.19 -9.36
N THR A 260 -15.33 11.03 -8.04
CA THR A 260 -14.83 11.97 -7.03
C THR A 260 -13.52 11.53 -6.37
N GLY A 261 -13.15 10.25 -6.48
CA GLY A 261 -11.99 9.67 -5.78
C GLY A 261 -12.16 9.56 -4.27
N LEU A 262 -13.33 9.90 -3.72
CA LEU A 262 -13.69 9.60 -2.34
C LEU A 262 -13.92 8.10 -2.16
N HIS A 263 -14.11 7.65 -0.92
CA HIS A 263 -14.60 6.29 -0.73
C HIS A 263 -16.01 6.12 -1.29
N ASN A 264 -16.36 4.92 -1.71
CA ASN A 264 -17.71 4.61 -2.17
C ASN A 264 -18.60 4.14 -1.01
N ARG A 265 -19.88 3.99 -1.31
CA ARG A 265 -20.89 3.49 -0.37
C ARG A 265 -20.48 2.18 0.31
N ARG A 266 -19.93 1.22 -0.44
CA ARG A 266 -19.56 -0.10 0.11
C ARG A 266 -18.49 0.03 1.20
N TYR A 267 -17.45 0.81 0.94
CA TYR A 267 -16.39 1.04 1.93
C TYR A 267 -16.92 1.77 3.17
N PHE A 268 -17.74 2.80 2.98
CA PHE A 268 -18.34 3.55 4.08
C PHE A 268 -19.08 2.63 5.06
N TYR A 269 -19.93 1.74 4.55
CA TYR A 269 -20.68 0.80 5.37
C TYR A 269 -19.75 -0.16 6.14
N GLN A 270 -18.75 -0.74 5.47
CA GLN A 270 -17.77 -1.63 6.12
C GLN A 270 -16.97 -0.92 7.21
N TYR A 271 -16.57 0.32 6.98
CA TYR A 271 -15.84 1.12 7.96
C TYR A 271 -16.73 1.46 9.17
N ALA A 272 -17.96 1.88 8.92
CA ALA A 272 -18.91 2.23 9.98
C ALA A 272 -19.24 1.01 10.87
N GLU A 273 -19.44 -0.16 10.28
CA GLU A 273 -19.65 -1.41 11.05
C GLU A 273 -18.44 -1.80 11.90
N LYS A 274 -17.22 -1.52 11.43
CA LYS A 274 -15.99 -1.75 12.22
C LYS A 274 -15.94 -0.82 13.44
N LEU A 275 -16.30 0.46 13.28
CA LEU A 275 -16.31 1.42 14.39
C LEU A 275 -17.29 1.01 15.50
N LEU A 276 -18.45 0.45 15.15
CA LEU A 276 -19.42 -0.03 16.14
C LEU A 276 -18.91 -1.19 17.02
N LYS A 277 -17.82 -1.87 16.63
CA LYS A 277 -17.20 -2.90 17.47
C LYS A 277 -16.40 -2.29 18.63
N SER A 278 -15.96 -1.04 18.50
CA SER A 278 -15.28 -0.29 19.55
C SER A 278 -16.31 0.34 20.48
N LYS A 279 -16.59 -0.33 21.61
CA LYS A 279 -17.57 0.14 22.60
C LYS A 279 -17.13 1.47 23.24
N ASN A 280 -18.10 2.29 23.65
CA ASN A 280 -17.92 3.55 24.38
C ASN A 280 -17.18 4.68 23.63
N GLN A 281 -17.08 4.62 22.30
CA GLN A 281 -16.62 5.76 21.50
C GLN A 281 -17.83 6.58 21.06
N LYS A 282 -17.82 7.88 21.39
CA LYS A 282 -18.79 8.85 20.85
C LYS A 282 -18.40 9.14 19.40
N ASN A 283 -19.28 8.87 18.46
CA ASN A 283 -19.01 9.13 17.05
C ASN A 283 -20.17 9.92 16.46
N THR A 284 -19.88 10.81 15.52
CA THR A 284 -20.92 11.55 14.78
C THR A 284 -20.97 11.04 13.35
N LEU A 285 -22.16 10.68 12.87
CA LEU A 285 -22.41 10.39 11.46
C LEU A 285 -23.14 11.56 10.82
N ALA A 286 -22.75 11.92 9.59
CA ALA A 286 -23.41 12.93 8.80
C ALA A 286 -23.75 12.41 7.40
N LEU A 287 -24.95 12.76 6.93
CA LEU A 287 -25.36 12.67 5.54
C LEU A 287 -25.48 14.07 4.96
N LEU A 288 -24.89 14.27 3.79
CA LEU A 288 -24.86 15.53 3.08
C LEU A 288 -25.49 15.33 1.71
N ASP A 289 -26.23 16.33 1.26
CA ASP A 289 -26.81 16.36 -0.08
C ASP A 289 -26.58 17.74 -0.70
N ILE A 290 -26.20 17.75 -1.97
CA ILE A 290 -25.98 19.01 -2.70
C ILE A 290 -27.33 19.63 -3.04
N ASP A 291 -27.55 20.85 -2.56
CA ASP A 291 -28.81 21.54 -2.79
C ASP A 291 -28.99 21.86 -4.27
N PHE A 292 -30.18 21.56 -4.79
CA PHE A 292 -30.58 21.85 -6.17
C PHE A 292 -29.62 21.28 -7.23
N PHE A 293 -28.96 20.14 -6.97
CA PHE A 293 -28.03 19.53 -7.92
C PHE A 293 -28.64 19.24 -9.29
N LYS A 294 -29.92 18.84 -9.33
CA LYS A 294 -30.66 18.70 -10.59
C LYS A 294 -30.64 19.98 -11.44
N ASN A 295 -30.80 21.16 -10.82
CA ASN A 295 -30.75 22.43 -11.55
C ASN A 295 -29.37 22.69 -12.15
N ILE A 296 -28.30 22.24 -11.49
CA ILE A 296 -26.92 22.33 -12.02
C ILE A 296 -26.82 21.48 -13.29
N ASN A 297 -27.29 20.22 -13.25
CA ASN A 297 -27.33 19.35 -14.44
C ASN A 297 -28.19 19.94 -15.56
N ASP A 298 -29.38 20.43 -15.23
CA ASP A 298 -30.31 20.98 -16.22
C ASP A 298 -29.77 22.27 -16.87
N THR A 299 -28.93 23.04 -16.16
CA THR A 299 -28.38 24.33 -16.65
C THR A 299 -27.02 24.18 -17.34
N LEU A 300 -26.16 23.29 -16.85
CA LEU A 300 -24.76 23.16 -17.28
C LEU A 300 -24.46 21.82 -17.95
N GLY A 301 -25.47 20.96 -18.11
CA GLY A 301 -25.32 19.60 -18.60
C GLY A 301 -24.72 18.65 -17.57
N HIS A 302 -24.75 17.35 -17.88
CA HIS A 302 -24.19 16.31 -17.01
C HIS A 302 -22.69 16.47 -16.78
N GLU A 303 -21.93 16.94 -17.78
CA GLU A 303 -20.50 17.23 -17.61
C GLU A 303 -20.26 18.33 -16.58
N GLY A 304 -21.12 19.36 -16.54
CA GLY A 304 -21.07 20.42 -15.53
C GLY A 304 -21.39 19.90 -14.12
N GLY A 305 -22.39 19.01 -14.01
CA GLY A 305 -22.69 18.31 -12.75
C GLY A 305 -21.53 17.43 -12.27
N ASP A 306 -20.88 16.71 -13.18
CA ASP A 306 -19.71 15.89 -12.87
C ASP A 306 -18.52 16.72 -12.38
N GLN A 307 -18.28 17.88 -12.99
CA GLN A 307 -17.28 18.86 -12.51
C GLN A 307 -17.65 19.39 -11.11
N ALA A 308 -18.93 19.67 -10.85
CA ALA A 308 -19.41 20.09 -9.54
C ALA A 308 -19.09 19.03 -8.48
N LEU A 309 -19.44 17.77 -8.75
CA LEU A 309 -19.22 16.64 -7.84
C LEU A 309 -17.73 16.43 -7.55
N LYS A 310 -16.86 16.55 -8.56
CA LYS A 310 -15.40 16.46 -8.38
C LYS A 310 -14.87 17.54 -7.45
N GLN A 311 -15.29 18.79 -7.64
CA GLN A 311 -14.84 19.90 -6.80
C GLN A 311 -15.40 19.82 -5.38
N VAL A 312 -16.68 19.49 -5.23
CA VAL A 312 -17.29 19.24 -3.91
C VAL A 312 -16.57 18.11 -3.19
N GLY A 313 -16.29 17.00 -3.89
CA GLY A 313 -15.53 15.88 -3.33
C GLY A 313 -14.12 16.30 -2.87
N SER A 314 -13.41 17.09 -3.67
CA SER A 314 -12.10 17.65 -3.29
C SER A 314 -12.17 18.56 -2.07
N LEU A 315 -13.21 19.42 -1.99
CA LEU A 315 -13.44 20.32 -0.86
C LEU A 315 -13.77 19.54 0.42
N ILE A 316 -14.58 18.48 0.33
CA ILE A 316 -14.85 17.55 1.43
C ILE A 316 -13.56 16.88 1.89
N ARG A 317 -12.80 16.29 0.97
CA ARG A 317 -11.55 15.56 1.27
C ARG A 317 -10.51 16.46 1.94
N SER A 318 -10.34 17.69 1.47
CA SER A 318 -9.39 18.64 2.05
C SER A 318 -9.81 19.10 3.45
N THR A 319 -11.11 19.28 3.69
CA THR A 319 -11.64 19.75 4.98
C THR A 319 -11.63 18.64 6.03
N PHE A 320 -11.98 17.42 5.64
CA PHE A 320 -12.09 16.26 6.54
C PHE A 320 -10.97 15.25 6.29
N SER A 321 -9.75 15.72 6.00
CA SER A 321 -8.61 14.87 5.61
C SER A 321 -8.22 13.79 6.62
N LYS A 322 -8.60 13.97 7.89
CA LYS A 322 -8.38 13.01 8.99
C LYS A 322 -9.51 11.99 9.17
N PHE A 323 -10.61 12.14 8.45
CA PHE A 323 -11.85 11.38 8.67
C PHE A 323 -12.24 10.58 7.43
N THR A 324 -13.06 9.54 7.64
CA THR A 324 -13.61 8.77 6.53
C THR A 324 -14.73 9.55 5.87
N VAL A 325 -14.50 9.92 4.62
CA VAL A 325 -15.46 10.57 3.73
C VAL A 325 -15.81 9.66 2.57
N ALA A 326 -17.09 9.63 2.19
CA ALA A 326 -17.57 8.80 1.10
C ALA A 326 -18.66 9.48 0.27
N ARG A 327 -18.77 9.10 -1.00
CA ARG A 327 -19.95 9.35 -1.82
C ARG A 327 -20.85 8.13 -1.78
N VAL A 328 -22.06 8.29 -1.24
CA VAL A 328 -23.00 7.19 -0.98
C VAL A 328 -24.12 7.09 -2.01
N GLY A 329 -24.38 8.18 -2.73
CA GLY A 329 -25.39 8.28 -3.78
C GLY A 329 -24.95 9.21 -4.92
N GLY A 330 -25.90 9.61 -5.77
CA GLY A 330 -25.64 10.49 -6.89
C GLY A 330 -25.06 11.84 -6.45
N GLU A 331 -25.81 12.59 -5.64
CA GLU A 331 -25.42 13.88 -5.06
C GLU A 331 -25.22 13.83 -3.55
N GLU A 332 -25.17 12.62 -2.99
CA GLU A 332 -25.15 12.35 -1.56
C GLU A 332 -23.77 11.91 -1.08
N PHE A 333 -23.31 12.49 0.02
CA PHE A 333 -22.06 12.19 0.69
C PHE A 333 -22.31 11.79 2.13
N ALA A 334 -21.42 10.97 2.67
CA ALA A 334 -21.48 10.55 4.06
C ALA A 334 -20.11 10.70 4.72
N ILE A 335 -20.10 11.15 5.97
CA ILE A 335 -18.90 11.42 6.75
C ILE A 335 -19.11 10.86 8.16
N ILE A 336 -18.10 10.16 8.70
CA ILE A 336 -18.08 9.75 10.10
C ILE A 336 -16.92 10.44 10.79
N LEU A 337 -17.21 11.06 11.93
CA LEU A 337 -16.25 11.67 12.83
C LEU A 337 -16.07 10.75 14.05
N PRO A 338 -15.04 9.90 14.08
CA PRO A 338 -14.77 9.03 15.22
C PRO A 338 -14.33 9.87 16.43
N GLU A 339 -14.70 9.43 17.63
CA GLU A 339 -14.32 10.07 18.90
C GLU A 339 -14.77 11.54 19.01
N ILE A 340 -15.81 11.91 18.28
CA ILE A 340 -16.43 13.23 18.29
C ILE A 340 -17.93 13.07 18.56
N GLU A 341 -18.39 13.68 19.64
CA GLU A 341 -19.80 13.75 20.01
C GLU A 341 -20.60 14.71 19.12
N LEU A 342 -21.92 14.50 19.08
CA LEU A 342 -22.84 15.12 18.12
C LEU A 342 -22.76 16.65 18.11
N GLU A 343 -22.70 17.27 19.29
CA GLU A 343 -22.67 18.72 19.50
C GLU A 343 -21.39 19.32 18.91
N ARG A 344 -20.25 18.69 19.18
CA ARG A 344 -18.98 19.11 18.58
C ARG A 344 -18.95 18.81 17.09
N GLY A 345 -19.50 17.68 16.67
CA GLY A 345 -19.66 17.31 15.26
C GLY A 345 -20.47 18.37 14.49
N ARG A 346 -21.56 18.89 15.08
CA ARG A 346 -22.38 19.97 14.52
C ARG A 346 -21.56 21.22 14.23
N GLU A 347 -20.62 21.59 15.09
CA GLU A 347 -19.72 22.73 14.84
C GLU A 347 -18.82 22.50 13.61
N TYR A 348 -18.26 21.29 13.45
CA TYR A 348 -17.47 20.94 12.27
C TYR A 348 -18.29 21.05 10.98
N PHE A 349 -19.51 20.49 10.99
CA PHE A 349 -20.37 20.50 9.80
C PHE A 349 -20.93 21.89 9.50
N GLU A 350 -21.22 22.72 10.50
CA GLU A 350 -21.66 24.10 10.28
C GLU A 350 -20.53 24.97 9.72
N ALA A 351 -19.29 24.77 10.18
CA ALA A 351 -18.12 25.42 9.59
C ALA A 351 -17.91 24.98 8.13
N PHE A 352 -18.04 23.68 7.84
CA PHE A 352 -17.95 23.15 6.48
C PHE A 352 -19.05 23.71 5.58
N ARG A 353 -20.31 23.75 6.04
CA ARG A 353 -21.44 24.30 5.31
C ARG A 353 -21.20 25.75 4.90
N LYS A 354 -20.75 26.60 5.84
CA LYS A 354 -20.39 28.00 5.55
C LYS A 354 -19.27 28.09 4.51
N LYS A 355 -18.24 27.26 4.66
CA LYS A 355 -17.12 27.18 3.70
C LYS A 355 -17.63 26.82 2.30
N MET A 356 -18.45 25.78 2.18
CA MET A 356 -19.04 25.34 0.91
C MET A 356 -19.90 26.44 0.27
N ALA A 357 -20.78 27.08 1.03
CA ALA A 357 -21.61 28.18 0.53
C ALA A 357 -20.80 29.41 0.05
N SER A 358 -19.64 29.66 0.69
CA SER A 358 -18.74 30.74 0.29
C SER A 358 -17.78 30.37 -0.84
N TYR A 359 -17.61 29.09 -1.14
CA TYR A 359 -16.64 28.61 -2.14
C TYR A 359 -17.11 28.94 -3.56
N ASP A 360 -16.19 29.44 -4.39
CA ASP A 360 -16.43 29.69 -5.81
C ASP A 360 -16.10 28.44 -6.62
N PHE A 361 -17.14 27.73 -7.07
CA PHE A 361 -16.98 26.54 -7.91
C PHE A 361 -16.84 26.98 -9.36
N SER A 362 -15.71 26.67 -9.98
CA SER A 362 -15.44 27.01 -11.39
C SER A 362 -15.86 25.85 -12.29
N ILE A 363 -17.05 25.94 -12.89
CA ILE A 363 -17.66 24.86 -13.69
C ILE A 363 -17.93 25.37 -15.09
N SER A 364 -17.37 24.71 -16.10
CA SER A 364 -17.50 25.10 -17.51
C SER A 364 -17.24 26.61 -17.72
N ASP A 365 -16.15 27.10 -17.13
CA ASP A 365 -15.70 28.50 -17.13
C ASP A 365 -16.67 29.52 -16.48
N LYS A 366 -17.66 29.04 -15.72
CA LYS A 366 -18.56 29.86 -14.91
C LYS A 366 -18.28 29.66 -13.43
N SER A 367 -18.25 30.76 -12.68
CA SER A 367 -18.25 30.69 -11.22
C SER A 367 -19.68 30.53 -10.71
N ILE A 368 -19.94 29.45 -9.96
CA ILE A 368 -21.23 29.21 -9.31
C ILE A 368 -21.07 28.98 -7.81
N LYS A 369 -22.11 29.32 -7.05
CA LYS A 369 -22.22 29.00 -5.63
C LYS A 369 -23.04 27.72 -5.46
N ILE A 370 -22.52 26.80 -4.66
CA ILE A 370 -23.19 25.54 -4.34
C ILE A 370 -23.35 25.48 -2.82
N THR A 371 -24.55 25.11 -2.36
CA THR A 371 -24.83 24.88 -0.94
C THR A 371 -25.12 23.41 -0.68
N THR A 372 -25.14 23.03 0.59
CA THR A 372 -25.46 21.67 1.00
C THR A 372 -26.35 21.68 2.23
N SER A 373 -27.28 20.73 2.27
CA SER A 373 -28.05 20.37 3.46
C SER A 373 -27.37 19.20 4.14
N ILE A 374 -27.30 19.21 5.47
CA ILE A 374 -26.59 18.20 6.27
C ILE A 374 -27.50 17.69 7.38
N GLY A 375 -27.66 16.37 7.46
CA GLY A 375 -28.34 15.70 8.58
C GLY A 375 -27.34 14.93 9.43
N LEU A 376 -27.39 15.13 10.74
CA LEU A 376 -26.48 14.51 11.70
C LEU A 376 -27.20 13.41 12.50
N ALA A 377 -26.42 12.42 12.93
CA ALA A 377 -26.85 11.40 13.86
C ALA A 377 -25.74 11.07 14.84
N ASP A 378 -26.12 10.85 16.09
CA ASP A 378 -25.25 10.17 17.04
C ASP A 378 -25.03 8.72 16.59
N PHE A 379 -23.76 8.33 16.54
CA PHE A 379 -23.31 7.02 16.08
C PHE A 379 -22.61 6.26 17.21
N GLN A 380 -23.28 6.25 18.37
CA GLN A 380 -22.91 5.53 19.56
C GLN A 380 -23.99 4.51 19.93
N ASP A 381 -23.58 3.32 20.37
CA ASP A 381 -24.45 2.27 20.95
C ASP A 381 -25.71 1.95 20.10
N THR A 382 -25.59 2.11 18.79
CA THR A 382 -26.68 1.98 17.82
C THR A 382 -26.27 1.08 16.66
N SER A 383 -27.20 0.80 15.74
CA SER A 383 -26.89 0.13 14.48
C SER A 383 -26.64 1.16 13.37
N LEU A 384 -25.80 0.81 12.39
CA LEU A 384 -25.57 1.65 11.20
C LEU A 384 -26.89 2.00 10.52
N THR A 385 -27.79 1.03 10.37
CA THR A 385 -29.11 1.24 9.77
C THR A 385 -29.91 2.30 10.52
N GLN A 386 -29.90 2.26 11.85
CA GLN A 386 -30.64 3.22 12.67
C GLN A 386 -30.01 4.61 12.60
N ALA A 387 -28.69 4.73 12.71
CA ALA A 387 -28.00 6.01 12.62
C ALA A 387 -28.18 6.66 11.24
N MET A 388 -28.06 5.89 10.16
CA MET A 388 -28.34 6.36 8.79
C MET A 388 -29.77 6.86 8.66
N ARG A 389 -30.76 6.16 9.26
CA ARG A 389 -32.16 6.60 9.23
C ARG A 389 -32.38 7.90 10.00
N VAL A 390 -31.70 8.10 11.13
CA VAL A 390 -31.76 9.35 11.89
C VAL A 390 -31.14 10.50 11.09
N ALA A 391 -29.95 10.29 10.52
CA ALA A 391 -29.28 11.30 9.71
C ALA A 391 -30.07 11.64 8.45
N ASP A 392 -30.70 10.66 7.80
CA ASP A 392 -31.54 10.86 6.62
C ASP A 392 -32.79 11.68 6.95
N LYS A 393 -33.43 11.40 8.09
CA LYS A 393 -34.56 12.20 8.57
C LYS A 393 -34.15 13.65 8.88
N ALA A 394 -33.00 13.84 9.53
CA ALA A 394 -32.46 15.16 9.80
C ALA A 394 -32.12 15.91 8.49
N LEU A 395 -31.56 15.21 7.51
CA LEU A 395 -31.26 15.76 6.19
C LEU A 395 -32.54 16.19 5.44
N TYR A 396 -33.60 15.37 5.54
CA TYR A 396 -34.91 15.71 5.01
C TYR A 396 -35.51 16.96 5.69
N GLU A 397 -35.37 17.07 7.01
CA GLU A 397 -35.77 18.26 7.77
C GLU A 397 -34.97 19.50 7.34
N ALA A 398 -33.65 19.37 7.14
CA ALA A 398 -32.79 20.44 6.64
C ALA A 398 -33.27 20.95 5.26
N LYS A 399 -33.63 20.03 4.35
CA LYS A 399 -34.19 20.37 3.04
C LYS A 399 -35.52 21.13 3.15
N ASN A 400 -36.37 20.77 4.11
CA ASN A 400 -37.66 21.43 4.34
C ASN A 400 -37.54 22.79 5.05
N GLN A 401 -36.47 23.02 5.82
CA GLN A 401 -36.20 24.30 6.48
C GLN A 401 -35.61 25.38 5.56
N GLY A 402 -35.62 25.14 4.24
CA GLY A 402 -35.08 26.08 3.25
C GLY A 402 -33.67 25.74 2.77
N ARG A 403 -33.15 24.53 3.10
CA ARG A 403 -31.83 24.03 2.71
C ARG A 403 -30.68 24.84 3.30
N ASN A 404 -29.43 24.52 2.91
CA ASN A 404 -28.22 25.21 3.36
C ASN A 404 -28.16 25.33 4.90
N CYS A 405 -28.45 24.25 5.61
CA CYS A 405 -28.42 24.18 7.07
C CYS A 405 -27.99 22.79 7.56
N VAL A 406 -27.68 22.71 8.86
CA VAL A 406 -27.31 21.48 9.56
C VAL A 406 -28.36 21.16 10.61
N VAL A 407 -28.94 19.97 10.54
CA VAL A 407 -29.96 19.47 11.47
C VAL A 407 -29.44 18.26 12.23
#